data_AF-A0A368SSQ8-F1
#
_entry.id   AF-A0A368SSQ8-F1
#
_cell.length_a   1.000
_cell.length_b   1.000
_cell.length_c   1.000
_cell.angle_alpha   90.00
_cell.angle_beta   90.00
_cell.angle_gamma   90.00
#
_symmetry.space_group_name_H-M   'P 1'
#
loop_
_entity.id
_entity.type
_entity.pdbx_description
1 polymer ?
#
loop_
_entity_poly.entity_id
_entity_poly.type
_entity_poly.pdbx_seq_one_letter_code
_entity_poly.pdbx_strand_id
1 'polypeptide(L)'
;MAADVTGGPRRNNWWTNSISVVTKDKNRMVAALLIYTIWNLWKERNRKIFEGARCSPLKVFNFIRKEVALRQMACGALMIE
;
A
#
# COMPACT_ATOMS: atom_id res chain seq x y z
N MET A 1 28.12 25.51 14.09
CA MET A 1 28.25 24.50 13.03
C MET A 1 28.60 23.18 13.69
N ALA A 2 27.63 22.29 13.86
CA ALA A 2 27.87 20.91 14.25
C ALA A 2 27.13 20.03 13.25
N ALA A 3 27.88 19.21 12.53
CA ALA A 3 27.40 18.36 11.48
C ALA A 3 26.57 17.21 12.07
N ASP A 4 25.32 17.07 11.63
CA ASP A 4 24.54 15.84 11.80
C ASP A 4 24.84 14.93 10.60
N VAL A 5 25.87 14.11 10.76
CA VAL A 5 26.21 13.02 9.84
C VAL A 5 25.67 11.74 10.45
N THR A 6 24.83 11.05 9.67
CA THR A 6 24.19 9.74 9.90
C THR A 6 22.80 9.74 10.57
N GLY A 7 21.79 10.15 9.79
CA GLY A 7 20.39 10.00 10.19
C GLY A 7 19.47 9.68 9.01
N GLY A 8 19.84 8.76 8.13
CA GLY A 8 18.92 8.27 7.09
C GLY A 8 17.57 7.92 7.73
N PRO A 9 16.43 8.28 7.11
CA PRO A 9 15.14 8.28 7.78
C PRO A 9 14.91 6.93 8.46
N ARG A 10 14.87 6.94 9.80
CA ARG A 10 14.51 5.77 10.60
C ARG A 10 13.28 5.14 9.95
N ARG A 11 13.24 3.82 9.81
CA ARG A 11 12.18 3.04 9.14
C ARG A 11 10.75 3.56 9.43
N ASN A 12 10.53 4.06 10.65
CA ASN A 12 9.27 4.63 11.12
C ASN A 12 8.92 5.98 10.48
N ASN A 13 9.90 6.80 10.12
CA ASN A 13 9.71 8.11 9.49
C ASN A 13 9.17 7.99 8.06
N TRP A 14 9.50 6.91 7.34
CA TRP A 14 8.98 6.69 5.98
C TRP A 14 7.46 6.50 5.99
N TRP A 15 6.93 5.69 6.90
CA TRP A 15 5.48 5.48 7.03
C TRP A 15 4.77 6.77 7.41
N THR A 16 5.27 7.46 8.43
CA THR A 16 4.72 8.73 8.90
C THR A 16 4.73 9.80 7.81
N ASN A 17 5.82 9.93 7.05
CA ASN A 17 5.95 10.89 5.94
C ASN A 17 5.05 10.53 4.75
N SER A 18 4.89 9.24 4.44
CA SER A 18 4.02 8.80 3.35
C SER A 18 2.55 9.11 3.61
N ILE A 19 2.16 9.27 4.88
CA ILE A 19 0.78 9.55 5.31
C ILE A 19 0.57 11.03 5.66
N SER A 20 1.60 11.74 6.13
CA SER A 20 1.49 13.15 6.52
C SER A 20 1.31 14.12 5.35
N VAL A 21 1.70 13.73 4.14
CA VAL A 21 1.56 14.53 2.91
C VAL A 21 0.10 14.67 2.45
N VAL A 22 -0.80 13.87 3.02
CA VAL A 22 -2.19 13.78 2.57
C VAL A 22 -3.12 14.47 3.60
N THR A 23 -4.10 15.24 3.13
CA THR A 23 -5.05 15.95 4.02
C THR A 23 -5.89 14.95 4.82
N LYS A 24 -6.35 15.31 6.03
CA LYS A 24 -7.05 14.41 6.98
C LYS A 24 -8.14 13.52 6.36
N ASP A 25 -8.90 14.01 5.38
CA ASP A 25 -9.94 13.23 4.69
C ASP A 25 -9.39 12.31 3.59
N LYS A 26 -8.38 12.78 2.83
CA LYS A 26 -7.69 11.97 1.82
C LYS A 26 -6.82 10.88 2.46
N ASN A 27 -6.45 11.03 3.73
CA ASN A 27 -5.65 10.06 4.48
C ASN A 27 -6.28 8.69 4.56
N ARG A 28 -7.61 8.61 4.73
CA ARG A 28 -8.30 7.32 4.86
C ARG A 28 -8.29 6.54 3.55
N MET A 29 -8.47 7.22 2.42
CA MET A 29 -8.44 6.59 1.10
C MET A 29 -7.01 6.15 0.75
N VAL A 30 -6.02 7.02 0.93
CA VAL A 30 -4.62 6.70 0.64
C VAL A 30 -4.10 5.59 1.55
N ALA A 31 -4.41 5.64 2.85
CA ALA A 31 -4.07 4.57 3.78
C ALA A 31 -4.69 3.24 3.36
N ALA A 32 -5.97 3.23 2.95
CA ALA A 32 -6.61 2.03 2.44
C ALA A 32 -5.87 1.48 1.21
N LEU A 33 -5.60 2.31 0.20
CA LEU A 33 -4.85 1.90 -1.00
C LEU A 33 -3.50 1.28 -0.65
N LEU A 34 -2.74 1.90 0.28
CA LEU A 34 -1.47 1.38 0.75
C LEU A 34 -1.61 0.03 1.46
N ILE A 35 -2.61 -0.12 2.34
CA ILE A 35 -2.87 -1.38 3.06
C ILE A 35 -3.16 -2.51 2.08
N TYR A 36 -4.09 -2.32 1.14
CA TYR A 36 -4.41 -3.36 0.14
C TYR A 36 -3.22 -3.66 -0.78
N THR A 37 -2.43 -2.64 -1.14
CA THR A 37 -1.24 -2.84 -1.96
C THR A 37 -0.20 -3.70 -1.22
N ILE A 38 0.17 -3.31 0.01
CA ILE A 38 1.15 -4.03 0.83
C ILE A 38 0.67 -5.46 1.11
N TRP A 39 -0.62 -5.63 1.41
CA TRP A 39 -1.23 -6.93 1.63
C TRP A 39 -1.10 -7.87 0.43
N ASN A 40 -1.43 -7.40 -0.79
CA ASN A 40 -1.31 -8.22 -1.99
C ASN A 40 0.13 -8.55 -2.36
N LEU A 41 1.07 -7.61 -2.15
CA LEU A 41 2.49 -7.88 -2.33
C LEU A 41 3.00 -8.95 -1.37
N TRP A 42 2.54 -8.91 -0.11
CA TRP A 42 2.86 -9.93 0.87
C TRP A 42 2.29 -11.31 0.49
N LYS A 43 1.04 -11.38 0.03
CA LYS A 43 0.44 -12.62 -0.49
C LYS A 43 1.22 -13.19 -1.68
N GLU A 44 1.62 -12.35 -2.63
CA GLU A 44 2.42 -12.79 -3.79
C GLU A 44 3.81 -13.30 -3.36
N ARG A 45 4.46 -12.61 -2.42
CA ARG A 45 5.73 -13.09 -1.85
C ARG A 45 5.55 -14.46 -1.20
N ASN A 46 4.49 -14.66 -0.43
CA ASN A 46 4.20 -15.94 0.21
C ASN A 46 3.93 -17.03 -0.81
N ARG A 47 3.11 -16.75 -1.82
CA ARG A 47 2.88 -17.67 -2.94
C ARG A 47 4.20 -18.10 -3.60
N LYS A 48 5.09 -17.14 -3.87
CA LYS A 48 6.41 -17.42 -4.44
C LYS A 48 7.29 -18.30 -3.55
N ILE A 49 7.23 -18.13 -2.24
CA ILE A 49 8.05 -18.88 -1.29
C ILE A 49 7.49 -20.27 -1.03
N PHE A 50 6.18 -20.39 -0.81
CA PHE A 50 5.55 -21.62 -0.34
C PHE A 50 4.98 -22.49 -1.47
N GLU A 51 4.50 -21.89 -2.55
CA GLU A 51 3.90 -22.60 -3.69
C GLU A 51 4.87 -22.69 -4.89
N GLY A 52 6.01 -22.00 -4.85
CA GLY A 52 6.93 -21.88 -5.98
C GLY A 52 6.35 -21.14 -7.19
N ALA A 53 5.12 -20.63 -7.08
CA ALA A 53 4.38 -19.98 -8.15
C ALA A 53 4.66 -18.47 -8.19
N ARG A 54 4.67 -17.89 -9.38
CA ARG A 54 4.84 -16.43 -9.57
C ARG A 54 3.71 -15.89 -10.43
N CYS A 55 3.12 -14.79 -10.00
CA CYS A 55 2.23 -14.00 -10.83
C CYS A 55 3.03 -12.91 -11.56
N SER A 56 2.56 -12.54 -12.75
CA SER A 56 3.08 -11.34 -13.42
C SER A 56 2.70 -10.09 -12.60
N PRO A 57 3.51 -9.02 -12.65
CA PRO A 57 3.19 -7.75 -11.96
C PRO A 57 1.80 -7.22 -12.32
N LEU A 58 1.39 -7.37 -13.58
CA LEU A 58 0.06 -6.97 -14.04
C LEU A 58 -1.06 -7.78 -13.38
N LYS A 59 -0.84 -9.07 -13.11
CA LYS A 59 -1.80 -9.93 -12.41
C LYS A 59 -1.93 -9.53 -10.94
N VAL A 60 -0.81 -9.21 -10.28
CA VAL A 60 -0.80 -8.69 -8.90
C VAL A 60 -1.51 -7.34 -8.81
N PHE A 61 -1.26 -6.44 -9.75
CA PHE A 61 -1.96 -5.16 -9.85
C PHE A 61 -3.48 -5.36 -9.99
N ASN A 62 -3.91 -6.30 -10.84
CA ASN A 62 -5.33 -6.63 -10.98
C ASN A 62 -5.95 -7.17 -9.69
N PHE A 63 -5.20 -7.92 -8.86
CA PHE A 63 -5.70 -8.35 -7.54
C PHE A 63 -5.89 -7.16 -6.59
N ILE A 64 -4.93 -6.24 -6.55
CA ILE A 64 -5.04 -5.00 -5.76
C ILE A 64 -6.28 -4.21 -6.18
N ARG A 65 -6.45 -3.98 -7.50
CA ARG A 65 -7.60 -3.25 -8.05
C ARG A 65 -8.93 -3.89 -7.63
N LYS A 66 -9.04 -5.21 -7.72
CA LYS A 66 -10.24 -5.95 -7.31
C LYS A 66 -10.54 -5.80 -5.82
N GLU A 67 -9.54 -5.92 -4.94
CA GLU A 67 -9.76 -5.78 -3.50
C GLU A 67 -10.11 -4.34 -3.10
N VAL A 68 -9.51 -3.33 -3.73
CA VAL A 68 -9.86 -1.92 -3.53
C VAL A 68 -11.31 -1.66 -3.98
N ALA A 69 -11.71 -2.16 -5.14
CA ALA A 69 -13.08 -2.04 -5.63
C ALA A 69 -14.09 -2.72 -4.69
N LEU A 70 -13.79 -3.93 -4.21
CA LEU A 70 -14.60 -4.63 -3.23
C LEU A 70 -14.78 -3.81 -1.94
N ARG A 71 -13.72 -3.17 -1.44
CA ARG A 71 -13.83 -2.26 -0.30
C ARG A 71 -14.73 -1.07 -0.60
N GLN A 72 -14.57 -0.44 -1.76
CA GLN A 72 -15.38 0.73 -2.13
C GLN A 72 -16.86 0.36 -2.15
N MET A 73 -17.21 -0.78 -2.75
CA MET A 73 -18.57 -1.33 -2.75
C MET A 73 -19.08 -1.59 -1.32
N ALA A 74 -18.29 -2.21 -0.46
CA ALA A 74 -18.69 -2.50 0.92
C ALA A 74 -18.85 -1.23 1.78
N CYS A 75 -18.08 -0.18 1.51
CA CYS A 75 -18.13 1.09 2.25
C CYS A 75 -19.11 2.11 1.66
N GLY A 76 -19.83 1.78 0.58
CA GLY A 76 -20.78 2.71 -0.08
C GLY A 76 -20.12 3.94 -0.72
N ALA A 77 -18.81 3.90 -0.97
CA ALA A 77 -18.11 4.99 -1.65
C ALA A 77 -18.34 4.86 -3.16
N LEU A 78 -18.83 5.92 -3.81
CA LEU A 78 -19.08 5.99 -5.24
C LEU A 78 -17.88 5.44 -6.04
N MET A 79 -18.16 4.52 -6.98
CA MET A 79 -17.16 4.05 -7.93
C MET A 79 -16.65 5.26 -8.72
N ILE A 80 -15.35 5.50 -8.69
CA ILE A 80 -14.71 6.36 -9.68
C ILE A 80 -14.45 5.44 -10.87
N GLU A 81 -15.29 5.57 -11.89
CA GLU A 81 -15.18 4.89 -13.20
C GLU A 81 -13.98 5.42 -13.99
#